data_AF-D1JI92-F1
#
_entry.id   AF-D1JI92-F1
#
_cell.length_a   1.000
_cell.length_b   1.000
_cell.length_c   1.000
_cell.angle_alpha   90.00
_cell.angle_beta   90.00
_cell.angle_gamma   90.00
#
_symmetry.space_group_name_H-M   'P 1'
#
loop_
_entity.id
_entity.type
_entity.pdbx_description
1 polymer ?
#
loop_
_entity_poly.entity_id
_entity_poly.type
_entity_poly.pdbx_seq_one_letter_code
_entity_poly.pdbx_strand_id
1 'polypeptide(L)' 'MKTKAGKKRSSMYNVRAIPTTLILDDNGLELKRMVGVMREDTLRASIEKLLGLRKSVLSRIFGGKK' A
#
# COMPACT_ATOMS: atom_id res chain seq x y z
N MET A 1 -12.28 -10.88 14.75
CA MET A 1 -12.01 -12.13 13.98
C MET A 1 -12.15 -11.85 12.48
N LYS A 2 -11.37 -12.49 11.58
CA LYS A 2 -11.47 -12.26 10.13
C LYS A 2 -12.81 -12.76 9.55
N THR A 3 -13.39 -12.01 8.61
CA THR A 3 -14.56 -12.45 7.82
C THR A 3 -14.20 -13.63 6.91
N LYS A 4 -15.21 -14.36 6.38
CA LYS A 4 -14.98 -15.45 5.40
C LYS A 4 -14.18 -14.97 4.18
N ALA A 5 -14.55 -13.81 3.63
CA ALA A 5 -13.81 -13.18 2.54
C ALA A 5 -12.38 -12.79 2.95
N GLY A 6 -12.19 -12.28 4.17
CA GLY A 6 -10.88 -11.97 4.72
C GLY A 6 -9.97 -13.20 4.89
N LYS A 7 -10.53 -14.35 5.29
CA LYS A 7 -9.81 -15.64 5.34
C LYS A 7 -9.38 -16.09 3.95
N LYS A 8 -10.29 -16.07 2.96
CA LYS A 8 -9.99 -16.42 1.56
C LYS A 8 -8.86 -15.55 0.99
N ARG A 9 -8.97 -14.22 1.13
CA ARG A 9 -7.94 -13.28 0.67
C ARG A 9 -6.60 -13.46 1.40
N SER A 10 -6.62 -13.65 2.73
CA SER A 10 -5.40 -13.90 3.50
C SER A 10 -4.68 -15.17 3.01
N SER A 11 -5.44 -16.22 2.68
CA SER A 11 -4.88 -17.48 2.18
C SER A 11 -4.28 -17.30 0.79
N MET A 12 -4.99 -16.62 -0.12
CA MET A 12 -4.55 -16.36 -1.50
C MET A 12 -3.20 -15.64 -1.56
N TYR A 13 -2.98 -14.68 -0.66
CA TYR A 13 -1.74 -13.89 -0.58
C TYR A 13 -0.80 -14.33 0.56
N ASN A 14 -0.99 -15.52 1.15
CA ASN A 14 -0.15 -16.05 2.23
C ASN A 14 0.13 -15.02 3.36
N VAL A 15 -0.90 -14.33 3.86
CA VAL A 15 -0.79 -13.33 4.92
C VAL A 15 -0.65 -14.02 6.28
N ARG A 16 0.56 -13.98 6.84
CA ARG A 16 0.93 -14.65 8.11
C ARG A 16 0.92 -13.75 9.35
N ALA A 17 0.94 -12.43 9.17
CA ALA A 17 0.97 -11.44 10.25
C ALA A 17 -0.09 -10.35 10.04
N ILE A 18 -0.54 -9.71 11.13
CA ILE A 18 -1.57 -8.67 11.10
C ILE A 18 -1.09 -7.47 11.94
N PRO A 19 -1.27 -6.21 11.47
CA PRO A 19 -1.73 -5.86 10.12
C PRO A 19 -0.65 -6.14 9.06
N THR A 20 -1.08 -6.39 7.83
CA THR A 20 -0.20 -6.47 6.64
C THR A 20 -0.86 -5.68 5.52
N THR A 21 -0.09 -4.77 4.90
CA THR A 21 -0.49 -4.06 3.68
C THR A 21 0.21 -4.70 2.49
N LEU A 22 -0.56 -5.01 1.45
CA LEU A 22 -0.06 -5.51 0.17
C LEU A 22 -0.35 -4.47 -0.91
N ILE A 23 0.64 -4.23 -1.78
CA ILE A 23 0.47 -3.46 -3.00
C ILE A 23 0.61 -4.44 -4.16
N LEU A 24 -0.40 -4.46 -5.04
CA LEU A 24 -0.50 -5.39 -6.15
C LEU A 24 -0.47 -4.62 -7.48
N ASP A 25 -0.08 -5.29 -8.56
CA ASP A 25 -0.27 -4.79 -9.92
C ASP A 25 -1.69 -5.09 -10.45
N ASP A 26 -1.94 -4.76 -11.71
CA ASP A 26 -3.20 -4.99 -12.42
C ASP A 26 -3.51 -6.48 -12.67
N ASN A 27 -2.48 -7.33 -12.66
CA ASN A 27 -2.59 -8.78 -12.77
C ASN A 27 -2.78 -9.46 -11.40
N GLY A 28 -2.77 -8.70 -10.30
CA GLY A 28 -2.87 -9.21 -8.94
C GLY A 28 -1.57 -9.80 -8.39
N LEU A 29 -0.42 -9.56 -9.04
CA LEU A 29 0.89 -9.94 -8.54
C LEU A 29 1.36 -8.96 -7.46
N GLU A 30 2.09 -9.48 -6.48
CA GLU A 30 2.60 -8.68 -5.37
C GLU A 30 3.79 -7.82 -5.79
N LEU A 31 3.60 -6.50 -5.77
CA LEU A 31 4.68 -5.52 -5.96
C LEU A 31 5.39 -5.20 -4.64
N LYS A 32 4.66 -5.20 -3.52
CA LYS A 32 5.21 -4.88 -2.21
C LYS A 32 4.38 -5.47 -1.07
N ARG A 33 5.07 -5.83 0.01
CA ARG A 33 4.48 -6.24 1.30
C ARG A 33 5.07 -5.46 2.45
N MET A 34 4.19 -5.07 3.36
CA MET A 34 4.52 -4.31 4.57
C MET A 34 3.85 -4.98 5.76
N VAL A 35 4.64 -5.47 6.70
CA VAL A 35 4.16 -6.16 7.91
C VAL A 35 4.20 -5.20 9.10
N GLY A 36 3.14 -5.20 9.89
CA GLY A 36 2.97 -4.30 11.03
C GLY A 36 2.25 -2.99 10.66
N VAL A 37 2.11 -2.13 11.65
CA VAL A 37 1.45 -0.82 11.46
C VAL A 37 2.41 0.09 10.71
N MET A 38 2.00 0.54 9.53
CA MET A 38 2.76 1.48 8.73
C MET A 38 2.39 2.92 9.07
N ARG A 39 3.40 3.80 9.10
CA ARG A 39 3.18 5.24 9.11
C ARG A 39 2.70 5.69 7.73
N GLU A 40 1.81 6.68 7.72
CA GLU A 40 1.17 7.17 6.49
C GLU A 40 2.17 7.68 5.46
N ASP A 41 3.20 8.41 5.91
CA ASP A 41 4.28 8.94 5.08
C ASP A 41 5.04 7.83 4.31
N THR A 42 5.29 6.70 4.99
CA THR A 42 6.02 5.55 4.47
C THR A 42 5.18 4.79 3.44
N LEU A 43 3.87 4.66 3.72
CA LEU A 43 2.92 4.08 2.79
C LEU A 43 2.79 4.96 1.54
N ARG A 44 2.58 6.27 1.71
CA ARG A 44 2.46 7.25 0.63
C ARG A 44 3.70 7.26 -0.27
N ALA A 45 4.89 7.36 0.32
CA ALA A 45 6.14 7.36 -0.43
C ALA A 45 6.34 6.05 -1.22
N SER A 46 5.85 4.92 -0.70
CA SER A 46 5.90 3.64 -1.41
C SER A 46 4.96 3.62 -2.63
N ILE A 47 3.75 4.16 -2.49
CA ILE A 47 2.78 4.27 -3.58
C ILE A 47 3.30 5.23 -4.65
N GLU A 48 3.78 6.43 -4.26
CA GLU A 48 4.33 7.42 -5.19
C GLU A 48 5.49 6.85 -6.01
N LYS A 49 6.41 6.13 -5.35
CA LYS A 49 7.54 5.48 -6.01
C LYS A 49 7.07 4.43 -7.04
N LEU A 50 6.09 3.61 -6.69
CA LEU A 50 5.56 2.57 -7.58
C LEU A 50 4.82 3.16 -8.79
N LEU A 51 4.16 4.30 -8.61
CA LEU A 51 3.48 5.03 -9.69
C LEU A 51 4.44 5.88 -10.54
N GLY A 52 5.75 5.87 -10.26
CA GLY A 52 6.72 6.70 -10.96
C GLY A 52 6.53 8.20 -10.71
N LEU A 53 5.77 8.58 -9.67
CA LEU A 53 5.56 9.97 -9.29
C LEU A 53 6.85 10.50 -8.66
N ARG A 54 7.48 11.50 -9.28
CA ARG A 54 8.57 12.23 -8.62
C ARG A 54 7.99 12.88 -7.36
N LYS A 55 8.63 12.64 -6.20
CA LYS A 55 8.33 13.11 -4.83
C LYS A 55 7.93 14.60 -4.66
N SER A 56 7.97 15.43 -5.70
CA SER A 56 7.88 16.89 -5.62
C SER A 56 6.86 17.56 -6.53
N VAL A 57 6.07 16.84 -7.34
CA VAL A 57 5.13 17.51 -8.26
C VAL A 57 3.76 17.74 -7.61
N LEU A 58 3.24 16.75 -6.87
CA LEU A 58 1.98 16.90 -6.14
C LEU A 58 2.08 17.88 -4.96
N SER A 59 3.17 17.87 -4.19
CA SER A 59 3.38 18.86 -3.12
C SER A 59 3.59 20.28 -3.66
N ARG A 60 4.13 20.44 -4.87
CA ARG A 60 4.32 21.75 -5.53
C ARG A 60 3.06 22.28 -6.22
N ILE A 61 2.16 21.40 -6.67
CA ILE A 61 0.89 21.79 -7.32
C ILE A 61 -0.25 21.93 -6.31
N PHE A 62 -0.30 21.10 -5.26
CA PHE A 62 -1.36 21.14 -4.24
C PHE A 62 -0.94 21.81 -2.92
N GLY A 63 0.35 22.15 -2.74
CA GLY A 63 0.84 22.90 -1.58
C GLY A 63 0.71 24.43 -1.69
N GLY A 64 0.01 24.92 -2.71
CA GLY A 64 -0.22 26.34 -2.93
C GLY A 64 -1.70 26.69 -2.88
N LYS A 65 -2.32 26.69 -1.68
CA LYS A 65 -3.36 27.65 -1.27
C LYS A 65 -3.88 27.39 0.15
N LYS A 66 -3.58 28.39 1.00
CA LYS A 66 -4.08 28.71 2.35
C LYS A 66 -3.75 27.75 3.49
#